data_AF-A0A061NW31-F1
#
_entry.id   AF-A0A061NW31-F1
#
_cell.length_a   1.000
_cell.length_b   1.000
_cell.length_c   1.000
_cell.angle_alpha   90.00
_cell.angle_beta   90.00
_cell.angle_gamma   90.00
#
_symmetry.space_group_name_H-M   'P 1'
#
loop_
_entity.id
_entity.type
_entity.pdbx_description
1 polymer ?
#
loop_
_entity_poly.entity_id
_entity_poly.type
_entity_poly.pdbx_seq_one_letter_code
_entity_poly.pdbx_strand_id
1 'polypeptide(L)'
;MLTNFTQRQRDKRRQLTYHSDNNDVVEFLEQKVDEFVKKSKPVFLLDESELQSLKRALQSRQKQRGWRVRSKTTRQKALFYNKDLRKFMQDLERENDFQLEGNEALFVQLLTTTVQLWNMSETYRKYGNFVTNGDTIATVFNRYIEVVEVEEQFSPSTIESLRKQMICHKLVSVTIKSAKLKHQLMLYKKRQQMISVSPV
;
A
#
# COMPACT_ATOMS: atom_id res chain seq x y z
N MET A 1 48.31 14.68 -23.01
CA MET A 1 47.16 13.75 -22.81
C MET A 1 46.93 13.42 -21.32
N LEU A 2 46.92 14.40 -20.40
CA LEU A 2 46.75 14.16 -18.94
C LEU A 2 45.48 14.79 -18.36
N THR A 3 44.70 15.52 -19.16
CA THR A 3 43.49 16.25 -18.74
C THR A 3 42.23 15.39 -18.71
N ASN A 4 42.16 14.31 -19.51
CA ASN A 4 40.96 13.47 -19.61
C ASN A 4 40.82 12.46 -18.46
N PHE A 5 41.90 12.15 -17.74
CA PHE A 5 41.89 11.16 -16.65
C PHE A 5 41.36 11.76 -15.34
N THR A 6 41.76 13.00 -15.04
CA THR A 6 41.29 13.76 -13.86
C THR A 6 39.82 14.18 -13.97
N GLN A 7 39.32 14.46 -15.18
CA GLN A 7 37.90 14.75 -15.41
C GLN A 7 37.03 13.51 -15.12
N ARG A 8 37.39 12.35 -15.67
CA ARG A 8 36.65 11.08 -15.46
C ARG A 8 36.61 10.62 -13.99
N GLN A 9 37.67 10.89 -13.22
CA GLN A 9 37.71 10.58 -11.79
C GLN A 9 36.84 11.53 -10.95
N ARG A 10 36.72 12.81 -11.36
CA ARG A 10 35.79 13.77 -10.74
C ARG A 10 34.33 13.45 -11.07
N ASP A 11 34.04 13.06 -12.31
CA ASP A 11 32.68 12.68 -12.72
C ASP A 11 32.22 11.38 -12.06
N LYS A 12 33.11 10.39 -11.92
CA LYS A 12 32.82 9.17 -11.12
C LYS A 12 32.61 9.50 -9.64
N ARG A 13 33.42 10.37 -9.04
CA ARG A 13 33.23 10.80 -7.65
C ARG A 13 31.90 11.52 -7.48
N ARG A 14 31.53 12.45 -8.38
CA ARG A 14 30.24 13.14 -8.37
C ARG A 14 29.05 12.18 -8.54
N GLN A 15 29.17 11.18 -9.42
CA GLN A 15 28.14 10.14 -9.58
C GLN A 15 28.01 9.27 -8.32
N LEU A 16 29.12 8.92 -7.67
CA LEU A 16 29.13 8.17 -6.41
C LEU A 16 28.54 8.98 -5.25
N THR A 17 28.84 10.29 -5.16
CA THR A 17 28.22 11.17 -4.16
C THR A 17 26.73 11.34 -4.42
N TYR A 18 26.31 11.50 -5.68
CA TYR A 18 24.89 11.60 -6.05
C TYR A 18 24.10 10.31 -5.78
N HIS A 19 24.74 9.13 -5.85
CA HIS A 19 24.13 7.87 -5.44
C HIS A 19 24.13 7.65 -3.91
N SER A 20 25.14 8.16 -3.21
CA SER A 20 25.18 8.12 -1.74
C SER A 20 24.13 9.03 -1.12
N ASP A 21 24.03 10.29 -1.60
CA ASP A 21 23.10 11.29 -1.07
C ASP A 21 21.64 10.89 -1.31
N ASN A 22 21.34 10.22 -2.43
CA ASN A 22 19.99 9.71 -2.71
C ASN A 22 19.60 8.51 -1.84
N ASN A 23 20.56 7.67 -1.41
CA ASN A 23 20.26 6.55 -0.54
C ASN A 23 19.89 7.02 0.87
N ASP A 24 20.61 8.01 1.40
CA ASP A 24 20.34 8.55 2.74
C ASP A 24 18.96 9.23 2.81
N VAL A 25 18.56 9.95 1.75
CA VAL A 25 17.21 10.54 1.64
C VAL A 25 16.12 9.47 1.55
N VAL A 26 16.36 8.39 0.80
CA VAL A 26 15.39 7.29 0.67
C VAL A 26 15.24 6.53 1.99
N GLU A 27 16.34 6.20 2.67
CA GLU A 27 16.32 5.50 3.96
C GLU A 27 15.61 6.33 5.04
N PHE A 28 15.91 7.62 5.10
CA PHE A 28 15.19 8.56 5.97
C PHE A 28 13.68 8.55 5.68
N LEU A 29 13.31 8.67 4.40
CA LEU A 29 11.91 8.71 4.00
C LEU A 29 11.19 7.40 4.32
N GLU A 30 11.85 6.26 4.10
CA GLU A 30 11.35 4.93 4.48
C GLU A 30 11.05 4.85 5.98
N GLN A 31 11.99 5.30 6.84
CA GLN A 31 11.79 5.31 8.28
C GLN A 31 10.60 6.19 8.69
N LYS A 32 10.52 7.41 8.17
CA LYS A 32 9.43 8.34 8.51
C LYS A 32 8.08 7.85 8.01
N VAL A 33 8.05 7.27 6.82
CA VAL A 33 6.83 6.65 6.27
C VAL A 33 6.38 5.47 7.12
N ASP A 34 7.31 4.63 7.59
CA ASP A 34 6.98 3.51 8.48
C ASP A 34 6.39 3.96 9.82
N GLU A 35 7.02 4.94 10.48
CA GLU A 35 6.48 5.56 11.70
C GLU A 35 5.07 6.13 11.48
N PHE A 36 4.89 6.84 10.36
CA PHE A 36 3.60 7.43 9.99
C PHE A 36 2.53 6.37 9.73
N VAL A 37 2.85 5.29 9.00
CA VAL A 37 1.93 4.21 8.67
C VAL A 37 1.50 3.45 9.93
N LYS A 38 2.44 3.11 10.81
CA LYS A 38 2.14 2.43 12.08
C LYS A 38 1.16 3.23 12.95
N LYS A 39 1.27 4.56 12.93
CA LYS A 39 0.42 5.48 13.69
C LYS A 39 -0.94 5.71 13.02
N SER A 40 -0.96 6.02 11.72
CA SER A 40 -2.16 6.44 11.00
C SER A 40 -2.99 5.27 10.44
N LYS A 41 -2.38 4.09 10.29
CA LYS A 41 -2.98 2.83 9.81
C LYS A 41 -3.88 3.04 8.58
N PRO A 42 -3.39 3.61 7.47
CA PRO A 42 -4.23 4.03 6.36
C PRO A 42 -4.56 2.87 5.42
N VAL A 43 -5.14 1.78 5.94
CA VAL A 43 -5.46 0.54 5.20
C VAL A 43 -6.41 0.75 4.02
N PHE A 44 -7.15 1.85 4.01
CA PHE A 44 -7.98 2.20 2.86
C PHE A 44 -7.16 2.55 1.61
N LEU A 45 -5.87 2.90 1.75
CA LEU A 45 -4.97 3.11 0.61
C LEU A 45 -4.62 1.81 -0.14
N LEU A 46 -5.00 0.64 0.40
CA LEU A 46 -4.95 -0.64 -0.33
C LEU A 46 -6.02 -0.73 -1.42
N ASP A 47 -7.04 0.15 -1.39
CA ASP A 47 -7.99 0.31 -2.48
C ASP A 47 -7.38 1.17 -3.59
N GLU A 48 -7.34 0.64 -4.82
CA GLU A 48 -6.83 1.34 -5.99
C GLU A 48 -7.51 2.70 -6.22
N SER A 49 -8.82 2.81 -5.95
CA SER A 49 -9.56 4.08 -6.08
C SER A 49 -9.00 5.16 -5.16
N GLU A 50 -8.68 4.77 -3.92
CA GLU A 50 -8.12 5.69 -2.92
C GLU A 50 -6.69 6.04 -3.26
N LEU A 51 -5.89 5.07 -3.69
CA LEU A 51 -4.52 5.31 -4.15
C LEU A 51 -4.47 6.28 -5.34
N GLN A 52 -5.36 6.13 -6.32
CA GLN A 52 -5.47 7.07 -7.44
C GLN A 52 -5.91 8.46 -6.98
N SER A 53 -6.78 8.54 -5.97
CA SER A 53 -7.20 9.82 -5.38
C SER A 53 -6.03 10.53 -4.68
N LEU A 54 -5.19 9.79 -3.94
CA LEU A 54 -3.96 10.29 -3.35
C LEU A 54 -2.99 10.83 -4.41
N LYS A 55 -2.73 10.05 -5.47
CA LYS A 55 -1.85 10.46 -6.59
C LYS A 55 -2.31 11.77 -7.21
N ARG A 56 -3.61 11.88 -7.52
CA ARG A 56 -4.21 13.10 -8.08
C ARG A 56 -4.11 14.29 -7.14
N ALA A 57 -4.31 14.06 -5.84
CA ALA A 57 -4.19 15.12 -4.82
C ALA A 57 -2.77 15.70 -4.78
N LEU A 58 -1.76 14.83 -4.74
CA LEU A 58 -0.35 15.23 -4.73
C LEU A 58 0.03 15.98 -6.03
N GLN A 59 -0.37 15.46 -7.19
CA GLN A 59 -0.15 16.14 -8.48
C GLN A 59 -0.88 17.49 -8.58
N SER A 60 -2.04 17.63 -7.94
CA SER A 60 -2.79 18.90 -7.96
C SER A 60 -2.16 19.98 -7.09
N ARG A 61 -1.42 19.59 -6.04
CA ARG A 61 -0.64 20.49 -5.19
C ARG A 61 0.39 21.26 -6.01
N GLN A 62 1.06 20.57 -6.93
CA GLN A 62 2.04 21.15 -7.86
C GLN A 62 1.42 22.23 -8.77
N LYS A 63 0.12 22.14 -9.07
CA LYS A 63 -0.60 23.09 -9.94
C LYS A 63 -1.23 24.28 -9.18
N GLN A 64 -0.74 24.59 -7.98
CA GLN A 64 -1.18 25.71 -7.12
C GLN A 64 -2.68 25.76 -6.76
N ARG A 65 -3.43 24.68 -6.98
CA ARG A 65 -4.78 24.53 -6.41
C ARG A 65 -4.59 23.82 -5.08
N GLY A 66 -4.73 24.57 -3.98
CA GLY A 66 -4.45 24.08 -2.62
C GLY A 66 -5.01 22.69 -2.31
N TRP A 67 -4.37 22.01 -1.36
CA TRP A 67 -4.69 20.64 -0.92
C TRP A 67 -6.15 20.51 -0.48
N ARG A 68 -7.03 20.07 -1.40
CA ARG A 68 -8.41 19.70 -1.11
C ARG A 68 -8.72 18.38 -1.80
N VAL A 69 -8.55 17.29 -1.06
CA VAL A 69 -9.09 16.00 -1.49
C VAL A 69 -10.61 16.07 -1.30
N ARG A 70 -11.36 16.32 -2.39
CA ARG A 70 -12.82 16.14 -2.43
C ARG A 70 -13.12 14.66 -2.37
N SER A 71 -12.95 14.10 -1.19
CA SER A 71 -13.20 12.71 -0.93
C SER A 71 -14.66 12.60 -0.47
N LYS A 72 -15.54 11.93 -1.23
CA LYS A 72 -16.91 11.58 -0.81
C LYS A 72 -16.86 10.47 0.25
N THR A 73 -16.03 10.63 1.29
CA THR A 73 -15.55 9.53 2.09
C THR A 73 -15.88 9.68 3.56
N THR A 74 -15.70 8.56 4.27
CA THR A 74 -15.87 8.46 5.72
C THR A 74 -15.05 9.51 6.45
N ARG A 75 -15.53 9.95 7.62
CA ARG A 75 -14.88 10.94 8.49
C ARG A 75 -13.39 10.64 8.74
N GLN A 76 -13.04 9.36 8.86
CA GLN A 76 -11.65 8.90 9.05
C GLN A 76 -10.74 9.21 7.85
N LYS A 77 -11.21 9.00 6.61
CA LYS A 77 -10.44 9.32 5.40
C LYS A 77 -10.24 10.84 5.27
N ALA A 78 -11.29 11.61 5.54
CA ALA A 78 -11.20 13.07 5.55
C ALA A 78 -10.20 13.60 6.60
N LEU A 79 -10.18 12.99 7.79
CA LEU A 79 -9.20 13.31 8.83
C LEU A 79 -7.79 12.95 8.37
N PHE A 80 -7.58 11.76 7.82
CA PHE A 80 -6.27 11.36 7.29
C PHE A 80 -5.76 12.37 6.25
N TYR A 81 -6.53 12.66 5.20
CA TYR A 81 -6.06 13.53 4.12
C TYR A 81 -5.85 14.97 4.58
N ASN A 82 -6.78 15.55 5.33
CA ASN A 82 -6.74 16.98 5.64
C ASN A 82 -5.93 17.34 6.88
N LYS A 83 -5.66 16.36 7.76
CA LYS A 83 -4.92 16.56 9.00
C LYS A 83 -3.63 15.74 9.00
N ASP A 84 -3.73 14.41 9.05
CA ASP A 84 -2.58 13.56 9.37
C ASP A 84 -1.53 13.57 8.25
N LEU A 85 -1.95 13.29 7.01
CA LEU A 85 -1.07 13.32 5.85
C LEU A 85 -0.56 14.73 5.55
N ARG A 86 -1.42 15.74 5.69
CA ARG A 86 -1.01 17.14 5.50
C ARG A 86 0.08 17.54 6.48
N LYS A 87 -0.11 17.24 7.76
CA LYS A 87 0.86 17.53 8.81
C LYS A 87 2.16 16.76 8.55
N PHE A 88 2.07 15.46 8.24
CA PHE A 88 3.24 14.64 7.94
C PHE A 88 4.08 15.22 6.80
N MET A 89 3.47 15.63 5.69
CA MET A 89 4.19 16.28 4.59
C MET A 89 4.85 17.61 5.00
N GLN A 90 4.18 18.40 5.85
CA GLN A 90 4.75 19.65 6.37
C GLN A 90 5.94 19.39 7.30
N ASP A 91 5.87 18.35 8.11
CA ASP A 91 6.94 17.95 9.03
C ASP A 91 8.15 17.41 8.21
N LEU A 92 7.91 16.61 7.16
CA LEU A 92 8.96 16.15 6.22
C LEU A 92 9.71 17.32 5.55
N GLU A 93 8.97 18.32 5.06
CA GLU A 93 9.54 19.49 4.40
C GLU A 93 10.28 20.42 5.37
N ARG A 94 9.88 20.47 6.64
CA ARG A 94 10.49 21.36 7.65
C ARG A 94 11.72 20.74 8.31
N GLU A 95 11.68 19.45 8.62
CA GLU A 95 12.68 18.85 9.50
C GLU A 95 13.95 18.41 8.74
N ASN A 96 13.86 18.08 7.45
CA ASN A 96 14.95 17.35 6.77
C ASN A 96 15.15 17.73 5.30
N ASP A 97 14.75 18.94 4.88
CA ASP A 97 14.90 19.46 3.51
C ASP A 97 14.35 18.54 2.40
N PHE A 98 13.48 17.56 2.74
CA PHE A 98 12.86 16.71 1.75
C PHE A 98 11.81 17.49 0.98
N GLN A 99 12.11 17.77 -0.28
CA GLN A 99 11.17 18.42 -1.19
C GLN A 99 10.21 17.39 -1.75
N LEU A 100 8.95 17.44 -1.31
CA LEU A 100 7.91 16.57 -1.87
C LEU A 100 7.62 16.91 -3.33
N GLU A 101 7.75 18.18 -3.71
CA GLU A 101 7.60 18.65 -5.09
C GLU A 101 8.66 17.97 -5.99
N GLY A 102 8.21 17.28 -7.03
CA GLY A 102 9.07 16.49 -7.91
C GLY A 102 9.39 15.08 -7.42
N ASN A 103 9.09 14.76 -6.15
CA ASN A 103 9.30 13.43 -5.54
C ASN A 103 7.99 12.72 -5.15
N GLU A 104 6.85 13.16 -5.67
CA GLU A 104 5.54 12.63 -5.29
C GLU A 104 5.38 11.16 -5.66
N ALA A 105 5.94 10.74 -6.80
CA ALA A 105 5.91 9.35 -7.23
C ALA A 105 6.66 8.43 -6.26
N LEU A 106 7.87 8.85 -5.85
CA LEU A 106 8.68 8.14 -4.86
C LEU A 106 7.93 8.06 -3.52
N PHE A 107 7.41 9.20 -3.04
CA PHE A 107 6.63 9.27 -1.81
C PHE A 107 5.42 8.32 -1.83
N VAL A 108 4.63 8.35 -2.91
CA VAL A 108 3.46 7.46 -3.04
C VAL A 108 3.89 6.00 -3.09
N GLN A 109 4.96 5.68 -3.81
CA GLN A 109 5.47 4.32 -3.91
C GLN A 109 5.91 3.80 -2.54
N LEU A 110 6.71 4.58 -1.79
CA LEU A 110 7.15 4.21 -0.44
C LEU A 110 5.95 4.07 0.49
N LEU A 111 5.08 5.08 0.56
CA LEU A 111 3.87 5.04 1.39
C LEU A 111 3.02 3.80 1.09
N THR A 112 2.76 3.50 -0.18
CA THR A 112 1.93 2.36 -0.56
C THR A 112 2.61 1.03 -0.23
N THR A 113 3.92 0.93 -0.47
CA THR A 113 4.70 -0.27 -0.16
C THR A 113 4.70 -0.54 1.35
N THR A 114 4.96 0.49 2.15
CA THR A 114 4.96 0.38 3.61
C THR A 114 3.57 0.05 4.15
N VAL A 115 2.50 0.61 3.60
CA VAL A 115 1.12 0.22 3.96
C VAL A 115 0.84 -1.24 3.62
N GLN A 116 1.30 -1.73 2.46
CA GLN A 116 1.15 -3.14 2.07
C GLN A 116 1.92 -4.08 3.02
N LEU A 117 3.17 -3.75 3.34
CA LEU A 117 4.02 -4.54 4.25
C LEU A 117 3.43 -4.58 5.66
N TRP A 118 3.05 -3.41 6.19
CA TRP A 118 2.41 -3.29 7.49
C TRP A 118 1.11 -4.11 7.54
N ASN A 119 0.28 -3.99 6.51
CA ASN A 119 -0.97 -4.74 6.41
C ASN A 119 -0.76 -6.26 6.38
N MET A 120 0.22 -6.72 5.58
CA MET A 120 0.56 -8.14 5.52
C MET A 120 1.06 -8.65 6.87
N SER A 121 1.96 -7.92 7.52
CA SER A 121 2.46 -8.27 8.85
C SER A 121 1.34 -8.38 9.88
N GLU A 122 0.45 -7.38 9.92
CA GLU A 122 -0.66 -7.36 10.89
C GLU A 122 -1.70 -8.43 10.62
N THR A 123 -2.06 -8.65 9.34
CA THR A 123 -3.02 -9.71 8.98
C THR A 123 -2.43 -11.08 9.29
N TYR A 124 -1.15 -11.31 8.97
CA TYR A 124 -0.46 -12.56 9.29
C TYR A 124 -0.37 -12.79 10.79
N ARG A 125 -0.07 -11.73 11.57
CA ARG A 125 -0.05 -11.79 13.03
C ARG A 125 -1.42 -12.16 13.62
N LYS A 126 -2.52 -11.64 13.04
CA LYS A 126 -3.89 -11.88 13.53
C LYS A 126 -4.47 -13.22 13.09
N TYR A 127 -4.26 -13.60 11.82
CA TYR A 127 -4.96 -14.73 11.19
C TYR A 127 -4.04 -15.82 10.62
N GLY A 128 -2.73 -15.62 10.61
CA GLY A 128 -1.77 -16.56 10.04
C GLY A 128 -1.84 -16.65 8.51
N ASN A 129 -1.50 -17.84 8.00
CA ASN A 129 -1.56 -18.16 6.57
C ASN A 129 -2.95 -18.66 6.16
N PHE A 130 -3.50 -18.07 5.12
CA PHE A 130 -4.71 -18.55 4.45
C PHE A 130 -4.40 -19.60 3.40
N VAL A 131 -3.16 -19.68 2.90
CA VAL A 131 -2.77 -20.54 1.78
C VAL A 131 -1.63 -21.47 2.19
N THR A 132 -1.76 -22.74 1.81
CA THR A 132 -0.79 -23.82 1.98
C THR A 132 -0.47 -24.46 0.62
N ASN A 133 0.65 -25.19 0.53
CA ASN A 133 1.03 -25.86 -0.70
C ASN A 133 -0.01 -26.93 -1.09
N GLY A 134 -0.38 -26.96 -2.38
CA GLY A 134 -1.38 -27.90 -2.90
C GLY A 134 -2.84 -27.47 -2.69
N ASP A 135 -3.07 -26.29 -2.11
CA ASP A 135 -4.43 -25.76 -1.96
C ASP A 135 -5.11 -25.52 -3.31
N THR A 136 -6.44 -25.60 -3.28
CA THR A 136 -7.29 -25.08 -4.35
C THR A 136 -7.87 -23.74 -3.93
N ILE A 137 -8.43 -22.97 -4.88
CA ILE A 137 -9.12 -21.72 -4.56
C ILE A 137 -10.25 -21.97 -3.54
N ALA A 138 -10.97 -23.08 -3.67
CA ALA A 138 -12.07 -23.42 -2.76
C ALA A 138 -11.60 -23.69 -1.33
N THR A 139 -10.49 -24.43 -1.14
CA THR A 139 -9.95 -24.71 0.20
C THR A 139 -9.45 -23.44 0.88
N VAL A 140 -8.80 -22.55 0.13
CA VAL A 140 -8.38 -21.23 0.64
C VAL A 140 -9.58 -20.38 1.04
N PHE A 141 -10.64 -20.36 0.23
CA PHE A 141 -11.83 -19.56 0.55
C PHE A 141 -12.55 -20.07 1.79
N ASN A 142 -12.68 -21.39 1.97
CA ASN A 142 -13.23 -21.96 3.20
C ASN A 142 -12.39 -21.57 4.42
N ARG A 143 -11.07 -21.80 4.37
CA ARG A 143 -10.15 -21.45 5.46
C ARG A 143 -10.23 -19.97 5.81
N TYR A 144 -10.25 -19.10 4.81
CA TYR A 144 -10.38 -17.66 5.00
C TYR A 144 -11.70 -17.29 5.70
N ILE A 145 -12.82 -17.86 5.27
CA ILE A 145 -14.15 -17.57 5.85
C ILE A 145 -14.23 -18.08 7.30
N GLU A 146 -13.60 -19.21 7.61
CA GLU A 146 -13.58 -19.80 8.95
C GLU A 146 -12.71 -19.02 9.93
N VAL A 147 -11.55 -18.52 9.48
CA VAL A 147 -10.54 -17.88 10.34
C VAL A 147 -10.78 -16.37 10.50
N VAL A 148 -11.27 -15.69 9.46
CA VAL A 148 -11.43 -14.23 9.48
C VAL A 148 -12.79 -13.83 10.09
N GLU A 149 -12.73 -12.94 11.07
CA GLU A 149 -13.90 -12.32 11.74
C GLU A 149 -14.90 -11.76 10.72
N VAL A 150 -16.19 -11.98 10.97
CA VAL A 150 -17.27 -11.70 10.00
C VAL A 150 -17.26 -10.26 9.51
N GLU A 151 -16.96 -9.32 10.40
CA GLU A 151 -16.89 -7.88 10.13
C GLU A 151 -15.70 -7.51 9.24
N GLU A 152 -14.62 -8.29 9.30
CA GLU A 152 -13.38 -8.03 8.58
C GLU A 152 -13.27 -8.83 7.29
N GLN A 153 -14.10 -9.87 7.05
CA GLN A 153 -14.03 -10.76 5.88
C GLN A 153 -14.01 -10.05 4.52
N PHE A 154 -14.55 -8.83 4.42
CA PHE A 154 -14.61 -8.07 3.17
C PHE A 154 -13.93 -6.72 3.25
N SER A 155 -13.10 -6.51 4.29
CA SER A 155 -12.32 -5.30 4.47
C SER A 155 -11.20 -5.21 3.41
N PRO A 156 -10.73 -4.00 3.06
CA PRO A 156 -9.57 -3.86 2.16
C PRO A 156 -8.32 -4.59 2.67
N SER A 157 -8.12 -4.59 3.99
CA SER A 157 -6.96 -5.18 4.66
C SER A 157 -6.84 -6.69 4.43
N THR A 158 -7.87 -7.42 4.81
CA THR A 158 -7.91 -8.89 4.76
C THR A 158 -8.00 -9.41 3.31
N ILE A 159 -8.76 -8.73 2.45
CA ILE A 159 -8.86 -9.07 1.03
C ILE A 159 -7.52 -8.89 0.31
N GLU A 160 -6.78 -7.81 0.60
CA GLU A 160 -5.48 -7.60 -0.02
C GLU A 160 -4.45 -8.62 0.44
N SER A 161 -4.44 -8.96 1.74
CA SER A 161 -3.58 -10.01 2.29
C SER A 161 -3.90 -11.37 1.67
N LEU A 162 -5.18 -11.75 1.57
CA LEU A 162 -5.62 -12.95 0.87
C LEU A 162 -5.13 -12.97 -0.58
N ARG A 163 -5.31 -11.86 -1.30
CA ARG A 163 -4.88 -11.70 -2.69
C ARG A 163 -3.38 -11.95 -2.85
N LYS A 164 -2.55 -11.32 -2.00
CA LYS A 164 -1.10 -11.46 -2.04
C LYS A 164 -0.67 -12.90 -1.79
N GLN A 165 -1.23 -13.56 -0.76
CA GLN A 165 -0.93 -14.96 -0.48
C GLN A 165 -1.33 -15.87 -1.66
N MET A 166 -2.53 -15.71 -2.23
CA MET A 166 -2.96 -16.50 -3.39
C MET A 166 -2.09 -16.28 -4.64
N ILE A 167 -1.59 -15.05 -4.84
CA ILE A 167 -0.64 -14.74 -5.92
C ILE A 167 0.70 -15.44 -5.68
N CYS A 168 1.26 -15.36 -4.47
CA CYS A 168 2.53 -16.00 -4.12
C CYS A 168 2.49 -17.52 -4.34
N HIS A 169 1.35 -18.15 -4.08
CA HIS A 169 1.12 -19.58 -4.31
C HIS A 169 0.58 -19.91 -5.71
N LYS A 170 0.56 -18.94 -6.64
CA LYS A 170 0.14 -19.11 -8.04
C LYS A 170 -1.29 -19.64 -8.21
N LEU A 171 -2.18 -19.41 -7.24
CA LEU A 171 -3.59 -19.80 -7.31
C LEU A 171 -4.43 -18.84 -8.16
N VAL A 172 -3.96 -17.60 -8.30
CA VAL A 172 -4.61 -16.55 -9.09
C VAL A 172 -3.55 -15.76 -9.87
N SER A 173 -3.98 -15.12 -10.95
CA SER A 173 -3.11 -14.23 -11.73
C SER A 173 -2.59 -13.07 -10.87
N VAL A 174 -1.33 -12.69 -11.07
CA VAL A 174 -0.72 -11.46 -10.51
C VAL A 174 -1.52 -10.19 -10.82
N THR A 175 -2.27 -10.20 -11.93
CA THR A 175 -3.10 -9.07 -12.39
C THR A 175 -4.50 -9.02 -11.76
N ILE A 176 -4.87 -9.98 -10.91
CA ILE A 176 -6.17 -9.95 -10.25
C ILE A 176 -6.27 -8.73 -9.33
N LYS A 177 -7.35 -7.97 -9.50
CA LYS A 177 -7.68 -6.83 -8.64
C LYS A 177 -8.38 -7.31 -7.37
N SER A 178 -8.12 -6.65 -6.24
CA SER A 178 -8.71 -6.98 -4.93
C SER A 178 -10.24 -6.94 -4.96
N ALA A 179 -10.83 -6.00 -5.70
CA ALA A 179 -12.29 -5.94 -5.93
C ALA A 179 -12.85 -7.18 -6.65
N LYS A 180 -12.13 -7.73 -7.63
CA LYS A 180 -12.53 -8.94 -8.36
C LYS A 180 -12.45 -10.16 -7.44
N LEU A 181 -11.38 -10.28 -6.66
CA LEU A 181 -11.24 -11.36 -5.68
C LEU A 181 -12.34 -11.31 -4.61
N LYS A 182 -12.60 -10.12 -4.05
CA LYS A 182 -13.71 -9.88 -3.12
C LYS A 182 -15.05 -10.34 -3.70
N HIS A 183 -15.33 -10.00 -4.96
CA HIS A 183 -16.54 -10.44 -5.64
C HIS A 183 -16.64 -11.97 -5.75
N GLN A 184 -15.55 -12.63 -6.14
CA GLN A 184 -15.50 -14.10 -6.22
C GLN A 184 -15.74 -14.76 -4.86
N LEU A 185 -15.15 -14.22 -3.80
CA LEU A 185 -15.35 -14.70 -2.43
C LEU A 185 -16.80 -14.52 -1.95
N MET A 186 -17.43 -13.37 -2.24
CA MET A 186 -18.85 -13.14 -1.91
C MET A 186 -19.76 -14.14 -2.63
N LEU A 187 -19.52 -14.39 -3.92
CA LEU A 187 -20.29 -15.38 -4.68
C LEU A 187 -20.09 -16.79 -4.12
N TYR A 188 -18.87 -17.13 -3.73
CA TYR A 188 -18.56 -18.42 -3.11
C TYR A 188 -19.32 -18.60 -1.78
N LYS A 189 -19.24 -17.61 -0.88
CA LYS A 189 -19.95 -17.62 0.41
C LYS A 189 -21.46 -17.76 0.22
N LYS A 190 -22.04 -17.04 -0.75
CA LYS A 190 -23.47 -17.12 -1.07
C LYS A 190 -23.88 -18.53 -1.54
N ARG A 191 -23.05 -19.19 -2.36
CA ARG A 191 -23.32 -20.57 -2.82
C ARG A 191 -23.27 -21.57 -1.66
N GLN A 192 -22.29 -21.46 -0.77
CA GLN A 192 -22.20 -22.31 0.41
C GLN A 192 -23.44 -22.18 1.32
N GLN A 193 -23.92 -20.95 1.52
CA GLN A 193 -25.14 -20.70 2.29
C GLN A 193 -26.41 -21.31 1.66
N MET A 194 -26.50 -21.35 0.33
CA MET A 194 -27.63 -22.00 -0.36
C MET A 194 -27.61 -23.51 -0.18
N ILE A 195 -26.43 -24.13 -0.17
CA ILE A 195 -26.28 -25.57 0.04
C ILE A 195 -26.63 -25.96 1.48
N SER A 196 -26.27 -25.15 2.47
CA SER A 196 -26.58 -25.41 3.89
C SER A 196 -28.05 -25.19 4.28
N VAL A 197 -28.86 -24.54 3.43
CA VAL A 197 -30.26 -24.18 3.71
C VAL A 197 -31.26 -25.07 2.95
N SER A 198 -30.80 -26.16 2.32
CA SER A 198 -31.67 -27.23 1.83
C SER A 198 -31.74 -28.36 2.87
N PRO A 199 -32.66 -28.30 3.86
CA PRO A 199 -33.07 -29.49 4.59
C PRO A 199 -33.94 -30.35 3.66
N VAL A 200 -33.65 -31.65 3.66
CA VAL A 200 -34.57 -32.70 3.19
C VAL A 200 -35.74 -32.80 4.16
#